data_AF-A0A6G0ZJK1-F1
#
_entry.id   AF-A0A6G0ZJK1-F1
#
_cell.length_a   1.000
_cell.length_b   1.000
_cell.length_c   1.000
_cell.angle_alpha   90.00
_cell.angle_beta   90.00
_cell.angle_gamma   90.00
#
_symmetry.space_group_name_H-M   'P 1'
#
loop_
_entity.id
_entity.type
_entity.pdbx_description
1 polymer ?
#
loop_
_entity_poly.entity_id
_entity_poly.type
_entity_poly.pdbx_seq_one_letter_code
_entity_poly.pdbx_strand_id
1 'polypeptide(L)'
;MVRYEIAIKWINKAKFLIFEDDIKIYLKIDDQESCLTLKSVVDMITYIELRINIDKRHIMYFIRQNNSIFHSYFVNDDFFLCTELILFNDLGIYYSVSLKFDYHINTTVNKAKIKRKTAFISFLL
;
A
#
# COMPACT_ATOMS: atom_id res chain seq x y z
N MET A 1 -22.88 3.06 19.06
CA MET A 1 -23.08 1.62 18.79
C MET A 1 -23.25 1.35 17.29
N VAL A 2 -24.22 1.97 16.61
CA VAL A 2 -24.50 1.77 15.16
C VAL A 2 -23.30 1.98 14.22
N ARG A 3 -22.44 2.99 14.45
CA ARG A 3 -21.28 3.26 13.59
C ARG A 3 -20.22 2.15 13.61
N TYR A 4 -20.04 1.48 14.75
CA TYR A 4 -19.06 0.40 14.90
C TYR A 4 -19.49 -0.88 14.18
N GLU A 5 -20.78 -1.23 14.23
CA GLU A 5 -21.33 -2.37 13.48
C GLU A 5 -21.19 -2.18 11.97
N ILE A 6 -21.41 -0.95 11.49
CA ILE A 6 -21.18 -0.59 10.08
C ILE A 6 -19.70 -0.75 9.74
N ALA A 7 -18.77 -0.27 10.59
CA ALA A 7 -17.33 -0.38 10.34
C ALA A 7 -16.83 -1.84 10.27
N ILE A 8 -17.32 -2.72 11.15
CA ILE A 8 -16.97 -4.16 11.16
C ILE A 8 -17.39 -4.85 9.85
N LYS A 9 -18.56 -4.48 9.29
CA LYS A 9 -19.03 -5.00 8.00
C LYS A 9 -18.04 -4.74 6.86
N TRP A 10 -17.38 -3.58 6.86
CA TRP A 10 -16.43 -3.19 5.81
C TRP A 10 -15.03 -3.79 6.02
N ILE A 11 -14.60 -3.97 7.28
CA ILE A 11 -13.34 -4.69 7.60
C ILE A 11 -13.32 -6.05 6.93
N ASN A 12 -14.42 -6.80 6.99
CA ASN A 12 -14.46 -8.15 6.42
C ASN A 12 -14.31 -8.19 4.88
N LYS A 13 -14.49 -7.06 4.19
CA LYS A 13 -14.31 -6.96 2.73
C LYS A 13 -12.85 -6.67 2.35
N ALA A 14 -12.07 -6.03 3.22
CA ALA A 14 -10.68 -5.69 2.97
C ALA A 14 -9.73 -6.70 3.63
N LYS A 15 -8.57 -6.91 3.03
CA LYS A 15 -7.48 -7.67 3.64
C LYS A 15 -6.50 -6.71 4.31
N PHE A 16 -6.04 -7.07 5.49
CA PHE A 16 -5.07 -6.30 6.25
C PHE A 16 -3.79 -7.10 6.40
N LEU A 17 -2.66 -6.42 6.25
CA LEU A 17 -1.36 -6.91 6.67
C LEU A 17 -0.79 -5.87 7.63
N ILE A 18 -0.60 -6.27 8.87
CA ILE A 18 -0.08 -5.43 9.95
C ILE A 18 1.27 -6.01 10.33
N PHE A 19 2.30 -5.16 10.30
CA PHE A 19 3.65 -5.54 10.71
C PHE A 19 4.27 -4.36 11.46
N GLU A 20 4.58 -4.55 12.73
CA GLU A 20 5.07 -3.49 13.62
C GLU A 20 4.18 -2.22 13.57
N ASP A 21 4.70 -1.11 13.05
CA ASP A 21 4.00 0.16 12.87
C ASP A 21 3.37 0.36 11.49
N ASP A 22 3.59 -0.59 10.56
CA ASP A 22 3.06 -0.55 9.20
C ASP A 22 1.72 -1.29 9.09
N ILE A 23 0.76 -0.64 8.43
CA ILE A 23 -0.54 -1.22 8.07
C ILE A 23 -0.72 -1.13 6.57
N LYS A 24 -0.96 -2.27 5.92
CA LYS A 24 -1.31 -2.37 4.51
C LYS A 24 -2.73 -2.87 4.36
N ILE A 25 -3.50 -2.17 3.54
CA ILE A 25 -4.91 -2.47 3.29
C ILE A 25 -5.04 -2.84 1.81
N TYR A 26 -5.59 -4.01 1.53
CA TYR A 26 -5.82 -4.49 0.18
C TYR A 26 -7.31 -4.69 -0.03
N LEU A 27 -7.87 -4.02 -1.04
CA LEU A 27 -9.24 -4.21 -1.47
C LEU A 27 -9.27 -4.30 -3.00
N LYS A 28 -10.03 -5.27 -3.53
CA LYS A 28 -10.33 -5.33 -4.95
C LYS A 28 -11.39 -4.28 -5.27
N ILE A 29 -11.10 -3.38 -6.21
CA ILE A 29 -12.03 -2.33 -6.65
C ILE A 29 -12.71 -2.81 -7.93
N ASP A 30 -13.94 -3.30 -7.82
CA ASP A 30 -14.75 -3.72 -8.97
C ASP A 30 -15.79 -2.65 -9.35
N ASP A 31 -16.22 -1.83 -8.39
CA ASP A 31 -17.27 -0.82 -8.53
C ASP A 31 -17.06 0.37 -7.59
N GLN A 32 -17.95 1.36 -7.69
CA GLN A 32 -17.93 2.55 -6.83
C GLN A 32 -18.20 2.22 -5.35
N GLU A 33 -19.00 1.17 -5.03
CA GLU A 33 -19.25 0.74 -3.65
C GLU A 33 -17.96 0.22 -3.00
N SER A 34 -17.09 -0.42 -3.78
CA SER A 34 -15.76 -0.86 -3.37
C SER A 34 -14.88 0.33 -2.99
N CYS A 35 -14.95 1.44 -3.73
CA CYS A 35 -14.25 2.66 -3.34
C CYS A 35 -14.77 3.21 -2.01
N LEU A 36 -16.10 3.27 -1.83
CA LEU A 36 -16.70 3.73 -0.57
C LEU A 36 -16.36 2.81 0.61
N THR A 37 -16.24 1.51 0.36
CA THR A 37 -15.77 0.50 1.32
C THR A 37 -14.35 0.82 1.78
N LEU A 38 -13.42 1.04 0.84
CA LEU A 38 -12.03 1.36 1.16
C LEU A 38 -11.94 2.66 1.96
N LYS A 39 -12.68 3.69 1.55
CA LYS A 39 -12.75 4.97 2.28
C LYS A 39 -13.20 4.75 3.72
N SER A 40 -14.28 4.01 3.93
CA SER A 40 -14.84 3.74 5.27
C SER A 40 -13.84 2.99 6.18
N VAL A 41 -13.07 2.06 5.60
CA VAL A 41 -12.01 1.34 6.33
C VAL A 41 -10.88 2.28 6.73
N VAL A 42 -10.41 3.13 5.81
CA VAL A 42 -9.35 4.11 6.08
C VAL A 42 -9.79 5.10 7.17
N ASP A 43 -11.00 5.65 7.04
CA ASP A 43 -11.56 6.61 7.99
C ASP A 43 -11.62 6.02 9.41
N MET A 44 -12.01 4.75 9.53
CA MET A 44 -12.04 4.06 10.83
C MET A 44 -10.64 3.83 11.42
N ILE A 45 -9.66 3.43 10.61
CA ILE A 45 -8.27 3.27 11.08
C ILE A 45 -7.72 4.61 11.58
N THR A 46 -8.04 5.71 10.89
CA THR A 46 -7.64 7.05 11.32
C THR A 46 -8.38 7.52 12.56
N TYR A 47 -9.61 7.05 12.78
CA TYR A 47 -10.40 7.37 13.96
C TYR A 47 -9.93 6.65 15.23
N ILE A 48 -9.31 5.47 15.12
CA ILE A 48 -8.79 4.69 16.26
C ILE A 48 -7.54 5.35 16.90
N GLU A 49 -7.19 6.59 16.54
CA GLU A 49 -6.05 7.35 17.08
C GLU A 49 -4.71 6.62 17.01
N LEU A 50 -4.58 5.69 16.06
CA LEU A 50 -3.25 5.31 15.60
C LEU A 50 -2.62 6.61 15.10
N ARG A 51 -1.53 7.04 15.73
CA ARG A 51 -0.75 8.22 15.31
C ARG A 51 -0.06 7.90 13.99
N ILE A 52 -0.85 7.78 12.93
CA ILE A 52 -0.41 7.41 11.59
C ILE A 52 0.41 8.59 11.07
N ASN A 53 1.64 8.29 10.66
CA ASN A 53 2.48 9.30 10.05
C ASN A 53 1.89 9.70 8.69
N ILE A 54 1.37 10.93 8.61
CA ILE A 54 0.67 11.46 7.45
C ILE A 54 1.56 11.43 6.19
N ASP A 55 2.85 11.75 6.36
CA ASP A 55 3.81 11.89 5.26
C ASP A 55 4.21 10.54 4.64
N LYS A 56 3.97 9.44 5.35
CA LYS A 56 4.29 8.08 4.90
C LYS A 56 3.08 7.36 4.27
N ARG A 57 1.95 8.06 4.07
CA ARG A 57 0.74 7.46 3.48
C ARG A 57 0.85 7.39 1.97
N HIS A 58 0.80 6.17 1.45
CA HIS A 58 0.87 5.90 0.03
C HIS A 58 -0.34 5.09 -0.41
N ILE A 59 -0.88 5.43 -1.58
CA ILE A 59 -1.84 4.59 -2.29
C ILE A 59 -1.20 4.13 -3.59
N MET A 60 -1.41 2.86 -3.89
CA MET A 60 -0.98 2.28 -5.14
C MET A 60 -2.13 1.47 -5.73
N TYR A 61 -2.47 1.78 -6.97
CA TYR A 61 -3.46 1.03 -7.73
C TYR A 61 -2.74 -0.03 -8.57
N PHE A 62 -3.25 -1.25 -8.53
CA PHE A 62 -2.81 -2.31 -9.43
C PHE A 62 -3.88 -2.50 -10.51
N ILE A 63 -3.57 -2.05 -11.73
CA ILE A 63 -4.54 -1.97 -12.81
C ILE A 63 -4.18 -3.00 -13.88
N ARG A 64 -5.14 -3.88 -14.19
CA ARG A 64 -5.00 -4.88 -15.27
C ARG A 64 -6.09 -4.77 -16.34
N GLN A 65 -7.04 -3.83 -16.19
CA GLN A 65 -8.18 -3.63 -17.08
C GLN A 65 -8.17 -2.23 -17.69
N ASN A 66 -8.73 -2.08 -18.90
CA ASN A 66 -8.75 -0.80 -19.63
C ASN A 66 -9.73 0.24 -19.06
N ASN A 67 -10.79 -0.19 -18.35
CA ASN A 67 -11.77 0.70 -17.72
C ASN A 67 -11.58 0.68 -16.20
N SER A 68 -10.56 1.41 -15.72
CA SER A 68 -10.27 1.52 -14.29
C SER A 68 -11.11 2.62 -13.64
N ILE A 69 -11.63 2.31 -12.45
CA ILE A 69 -12.35 3.28 -11.62
C ILE A 69 -11.31 3.99 -10.76
N PHE A 70 -11.13 5.28 -11.00
CA PHE A 70 -10.31 6.14 -10.15
C PHE A 70 -11.21 6.88 -9.18
N HIS A 71 -10.84 6.84 -7.91
CA HIS A 71 -11.57 7.52 -6.85
C HIS A 71 -10.58 8.30 -5.99
N SER A 72 -10.81 9.59 -5.83
CA SER A 72 -9.99 10.41 -4.92
C SER A 72 -10.40 10.14 -3.48
N TYR A 73 -9.46 9.62 -2.68
CA TYR A 73 -9.69 9.35 -1.27
C TYR A 73 -9.30 10.56 -0.41
N PHE A 74 -10.20 10.95 0.48
CA PHE A 74 -10.00 12.03 1.45
C PHE A 74 -10.08 11.45 2.86
N VAL A 75 -9.21 11.91 3.75
CA VAL A 75 -9.18 11.50 5.17
C VAL A 75 -9.38 12.74 6.02
N ASN A 76 -10.39 12.72 6.90
CA ASN A 76 -10.72 13.82 7.83
C ASN A 76 -10.98 15.18 7.17
N ASP A 77 -11.70 15.21 6.04
CA ASP A 77 -12.02 16.42 5.23
C ASP A 77 -10.83 17.22 4.70
N ASP A 78 -9.62 16.79 5.06
CA ASP A 78 -8.37 17.34 4.60
C ASP A 78 -7.95 16.61 3.32
N PHE A 79 -7.58 17.37 2.30
CA PHE A 79 -7.19 16.89 0.96
C PHE A 79 -5.91 16.05 0.96
N PHE A 80 -5.37 15.66 2.12
CA PHE A 80 -4.04 15.08 2.32
C PHE A 80 -3.93 13.64 1.79
N LEU A 81 -3.99 13.55 0.46
CA LEU A 81 -2.99 12.96 -0.43
C LEU A 81 -2.37 11.70 0.14
N CYS A 82 -3.08 10.59 0.01
CA CYS A 82 -2.38 9.36 -0.26
C CYS A 82 -1.65 9.57 -1.59
N THR A 83 -0.32 9.71 -1.55
CA THR A 83 0.45 9.94 -2.77
C THR A 83 0.28 8.74 -3.68
N GLU A 84 -0.25 8.97 -4.88
CA GLU A 84 -0.36 7.92 -5.89
C GLU A 84 1.04 7.54 -6.37
N LEU A 85 1.45 6.30 -6.10
CA LEU A 85 2.75 5.80 -6.50
C LEU A 85 2.64 4.98 -7.79
N ILE A 86 3.43 5.37 -8.79
CA ILE A 86 3.63 4.58 -10.01
C ILE A 86 4.61 3.41 -9.79
N LEU A 87 5.48 3.57 -8.80
CA LEU A 87 6.52 2.62 -8.40
C LEU A 87 6.72 2.72 -6.89
N PHE A 88 6.71 1.58 -6.20
CA PHE A 88 6.88 1.51 -4.75
C PHE A 88 7.88 0.41 -4.39
N ASN A 89 8.78 0.68 -3.45
CA ASN A 89 9.70 -0.31 -2.92
C ASN A 89 9.19 -0.79 -1.57
N ASP A 90 8.92 -2.07 -1.45
CA ASP A 90 8.40 -2.69 -0.24
C ASP A 90 9.24 -3.92 0.10
N LEU A 91 9.89 -3.90 1.27
CA LEU A 91 10.78 -4.97 1.74
C LEU A 91 11.84 -5.42 0.71
N GLY A 92 12.30 -4.48 -0.13
CA GLY A 92 13.31 -4.73 -1.17
C GLY A 92 12.76 -5.19 -2.52
N ILE A 93 11.43 -5.30 -2.66
CA ILE A 93 10.74 -5.61 -3.92
C ILE A 93 10.16 -4.32 -4.50
N TYR A 94 10.44 -4.08 -5.78
CA TYR A 94 9.87 -2.94 -6.50
C TYR A 94 8.57 -3.36 -7.19
N TYR A 95 7.46 -2.74 -6.82
CA TYR A 95 6.15 -2.91 -7.41
C TYR A 95 5.84 -1.78 -8.37
N SER A 96 5.24 -2.09 -9.52
CA SER A 96 4.70 -1.10 -10.46
C SER A 96 3.18 -1.22 -10.58
N VAL A 97 2.50 -0.15 -10.99
CA VAL A 97 1.02 -0.13 -11.18
C VAL A 97 0.54 -1.24 -12.12
N SER A 98 1.37 -1.59 -13.11
CA SER A 98 1.10 -2.67 -14.07
C SER A 98 1.35 -4.08 -13.52
N LEU A 99 1.87 -4.20 -12.28
CA LEU A 99 2.40 -5.43 -11.70
C LEU A 99 3.48 -6.13 -12.54
N LYS A 100 4.12 -5.41 -13.46
CA LYS A 100 5.31 -5.88 -14.15
C LYS A 100 6.54 -5.67 -13.27
N PHE A 101 7.41 -6.68 -13.24
CA PHE A 101 8.63 -6.69 -12.43
C PHE A 101 9.89 -6.30 -13.21
N ASP A 102 9.75 -5.79 -14.44
CA ASP A 102 10.90 -5.41 -15.30
C ASP A 102 11.86 -4.46 -14.58
N TYR A 103 11.31 -3.45 -13.89
CA TYR A 103 12.11 -2.50 -13.11
C TYR A 103 12.83 -3.20 -11.95
N HIS A 104 12.15 -4.06 -11.19
CA HIS A 104 12.74 -4.82 -10.10
C HIS A 104 13.87 -5.73 -10.59
N ILE A 105 13.63 -6.48 -11.67
CA ILE A 105 14.62 -7.39 -12.28
C ILE A 105 15.83 -6.58 -12.73
N ASN A 106 15.62 -5.53 -13.52
CA ASN A 106 16.72 -4.72 -14.04
C ASN A 106 17.54 -4.08 -12.90
N THR A 107 16.89 -3.50 -11.91
CA THR A 107 17.61 -2.85 -10.79
C THR A 107 18.33 -3.84 -9.90
N THR A 108 17.71 -4.98 -9.58
CA THR A 108 18.30 -6.01 -8.69
C THR A 108 19.44 -6.76 -9.38
N VAL A 109 19.22 -7.22 -10.62
CA VAL A 109 20.22 -7.95 -11.41
C VAL A 109 21.40 -7.06 -11.79
N ASN A 110 21.16 -5.82 -12.21
CA ASN A 110 22.26 -4.92 -12.58
C ASN A 110 23.06 -4.47 -11.35
N LYS A 111 22.43 -4.28 -10.18
CA LYS A 111 23.16 -4.06 -8.91
C LYS A 111 24.02 -5.27 -8.53
N ALA A 112 23.53 -6.49 -8.74
CA ALA A 112 24.28 -7.71 -8.47
C ALA A 112 25.51 -7.88 -9.39
N LYS A 113 25.42 -7.47 -10.66
CA LYS A 113 26.55 -7.51 -11.60
C LYS A 113 27.72 -6.60 -11.18
N ILE A 114 27.44 -5.46 -10.55
CA ILE A 114 28.46 -4.49 -10.11
C ILE A 114 29.16 -4.94 -8.82
N LYS A 115 28.51 -5.72 -7.94
CA LYS A 115 29.06 -6.17 -6.64
C LYS A 115 30.01 -7.38 -6.70
N ARG A 116 30.51 -7.79 -7.87
CA ARG A 116 31.40 -8.97 -8.03
C ARG A 116 32.84 -8.83 -7.51
N LYS A 117 33.12 -7.86 -6.63
CA LYS A 117 34.29 -7.87 -5.75
C LYS A 117 33.87 -7.45 -4.35
N THR A 118 33.34 -8.38 -3.58
CA THR A 118 33.17 -8.17 -2.13
C THR A 118 33.60 -9.44 -1.43
N ALA A 119 34.78 -9.41 -0.79
CA ALA A 119 35.20 -10.44 0.14
C ALA A 119 34.41 -10.23 1.45
N PHE A 120 33.74 -11.27 1.93
CA PHE A 120 33.10 -11.29 3.24
C PHE A 120 34.01 -12.07 4.18
N ILE A 121 34.54 -11.40 5.21
CA ILE A 121 35.15 -12.06 6.39
C ILE A 121 34.22 -11.72 7.55
N SER A 122 33.48 -12.72 8.03
CA SER A 122 32.73 -12.63 9.28
C SER A 122 33.60 -13.16 10.41
N PHE A 123 33.91 -12.33 11.40
CA PHE A 123 34.36 -12.81 12.70
C PHE A 123 33.14 -13.03 13.58
N LEU A 124 32.98 -14.24 14.10
CA LEU A 124 32.10 -14.54 15.21
C LEU A 124 32.78 -14.06 16.49
N LEU A 125 32.09 -13.21 17.27
CA LEU A 125 32.29 -13.10 18.71
C LEU A 125 31.15 -13.86 19.39
#